data_AF-A0A958LUD8-F1
#
_entry.id   AF-A0A958LUD8-F1
#
_cell.length_a   1.000
_cell.length_b   1.000
_cell.length_c   1.000
_cell.angle_alpha   90.00
_cell.angle_beta   90.00
_cell.angle_gamma   90.00
#
_symmetry.space_group_name_H-M   'P 1'
#
loop_
_entity.id
_entity.type
_entity.pdbx_description
1 polymer ?
#
loop_
_entity_poly.entity_id
_entity_poly.type
_entity_poly.pdbx_seq_one_letter_code
_entity_poly.pdbx_strand_id
1 'polypeptide(L)'
;MAVESIKKVKISKEQVKRREEILKEIAEREKKGEFVGSRGFDKSDPIQRVKWSLCLEILIAKRLLGLSSKEVAEIINLDKSRTSEIMHYKFDQFTIDRLLNCFLAFKGRNAEVDRRIEKILTVFSPHIEAG
;
A
#
# COMPACT_ATOMS: atom_id res chain seq x y z
N MET A 1 -20.94 -5.68 26.70
CA MET A 1 -20.99 -5.36 25.26
C MET A 1 -19.93 -6.19 24.57
N ALA A 2 -20.29 -6.89 23.50
CA ALA A 2 -19.46 -7.90 22.86
C ALA A 2 -18.19 -7.28 22.27
N VAL A 3 -17.02 -7.74 22.72
CA VAL A 3 -15.78 -7.56 21.98
C VAL A 3 -15.84 -8.57 20.85
N GLU A 4 -16.27 -8.13 19.67
CA GLU A 4 -16.32 -9.00 18.49
C GLU A 4 -14.91 -9.53 18.23
N SER A 5 -14.80 -10.85 18.30
CA SER A 5 -13.62 -11.64 17.98
C SER A 5 -12.94 -11.10 16.72
N ILE A 6 -11.73 -10.54 16.89
CA ILE A 6 -10.82 -10.31 15.78
C ILE A 6 -10.58 -11.68 15.16
N LYS A 7 -11.30 -11.99 14.07
CA LYS A 7 -11.05 -13.18 13.27
C LYS A 7 -9.59 -13.09 12.88
N LYS A 8 -8.76 -14.00 13.42
CA LYS A 8 -7.38 -14.18 12.95
C LYS A 8 -7.45 -14.36 11.45
N VAL A 9 -7.09 -13.32 10.70
CA VAL A 9 -7.05 -13.35 9.25
C VAL A 9 -6.10 -14.50 8.90
N LYS A 10 -6.66 -15.59 8.35
CA LYS A 10 -5.89 -16.79 8.01
C LYS A 10 -5.14 -16.51 6.72
N ILE A 11 -4.03 -15.78 6.82
CA ILE A 11 -3.19 -15.42 5.67
C ILE A 11 -2.61 -16.71 5.11
N SER A 12 -2.86 -16.98 3.83
CA SER A 12 -2.26 -18.14 3.20
C SER A 12 -0.76 -17.89 2.99
N LYS A 13 0.06 -18.93 3.18
CA LYS A 13 1.50 -18.88 2.88
C LYS A 13 1.76 -18.39 1.45
N GLU A 14 0.83 -18.67 0.54
CA GLU A 14 0.86 -18.24 -0.85
C GLU A 14 0.78 -16.70 -1.02
N GLN A 15 -0.08 -16.01 -0.26
CA GLN A 15 -0.21 -14.55 -0.36
C GLN A 15 1.05 -13.83 0.14
N VAL A 16 1.63 -14.31 1.24
CA VAL A 16 2.89 -13.79 1.78
C VAL A 16 4.02 -14.00 0.77
N LYS A 17 4.14 -15.22 0.24
CA LYS A 17 5.14 -15.55 -0.77
C LYS A 17 5.01 -14.68 -2.02
N ARG A 18 3.79 -14.51 -2.54
CA ARG A 18 3.53 -13.65 -3.70
C ARG A 18 3.92 -12.19 -3.45
N ARG A 19 3.67 -11.67 -2.25
CA ARG A 19 4.15 -10.34 -1.87
C ARG A 19 5.68 -10.25 -1.89
N GLU A 20 6.37 -11.23 -1.33
CA GLU A 20 7.84 -11.30 -1.34
C GLU A 20 8.41 -11.36 -2.77
N GLU A 21 7.76 -12.12 -3.65
CA GLU A 21 8.11 -12.18 -5.08
C GLU A 21 7.93 -10.81 -5.76
N ILE A 22 6.81 -10.13 -5.51
CA ILE A 22 6.57 -8.76 -6.02
C ILE A 22 7.65 -7.80 -5.52
N LEU A 23 8.00 -7.85 -4.23
CA LEU A 23 9.04 -6.98 -3.66
C LEU A 23 10.42 -7.28 -4.25
N LYS A 24 10.76 -8.55 -4.48
CA LYS A 24 12.00 -8.95 -5.16
C LYS A 24 12.05 -8.42 -6.59
N GLU A 25 10.98 -8.58 -7.36
CA GLU A 25 10.89 -8.05 -8.73
C GLU A 25 11.12 -6.54 -8.76
N ILE A 26 10.46 -5.80 -7.87
CA ILE A 26 10.59 -4.34 -7.73
C ILE A 26 12.04 -3.98 -7.40
N ALA A 27 12.66 -4.65 -6.42
CA ALA A 27 14.05 -4.41 -6.03
C ALA A 27 15.05 -4.69 -7.15
N GLU A 28 14.84 -5.75 -7.95
CA GLU A 28 15.70 -6.07 -9.09
C GLU A 28 15.59 -5.04 -10.22
N ARG A 29 14.39 -4.50 -10.46
CA ARG A 29 14.20 -3.40 -11.42
C ARG A 29 14.91 -2.14 -10.96
N GLU A 30 14.80 -1.79 -9.69
CA GLU A 30 15.52 -0.64 -9.12
C GLU A 30 17.05 -0.79 -9.25
N LYS A 31 17.61 -1.99 -9.01
CA LYS A 31 19.06 -2.26 -9.21
C LYS A 31 19.51 -2.04 -10.65
N LYS A 32 18.65 -2.34 -11.63
CA LYS A 32 18.92 -2.13 -13.06
C LYS A 32 18.76 -0.67 -13.49
N GLY A 33 18.42 0.24 -12.58
CA GLY A 33 18.09 1.63 -12.91
C GLY A 33 16.73 1.79 -13.57
N GLU A 34 15.94 0.71 -13.67
CA GLU A 34 14.55 0.77 -14.09
C GLU A 34 13.72 1.22 -12.88
N PHE A 35 13.42 2.52 -12.81
CA PHE A 35 12.51 2.99 -11.76
C PHE A 35 11.16 2.30 -11.91
N VAL A 36 10.64 1.78 -10.79
CA VAL A 36 9.28 1.22 -10.70
C VAL A 36 8.24 2.35 -10.87
N GLY A 37 8.66 3.60 -10.63
CA GLY A 37 7.96 4.82 -10.98
C GLY A 37 8.63 5.64 -12.08
N SER A 38 8.03 6.77 -12.42
CA SER A 38 8.57 7.69 -13.43
C SER A 38 9.54 8.74 -12.87
N ARG A 39 9.76 8.75 -11.55
CA ARG A 39 10.67 9.68 -10.86
C ARG A 39 11.44 8.98 -9.74
N GLY A 40 12.70 9.39 -9.58
CA GLY A 40 13.44 9.17 -8.34
C GLY A 40 12.98 10.11 -7.23
N PHE A 41 13.27 9.75 -6.00
CA PHE A 41 12.95 10.54 -4.81
C PHE A 41 14.16 10.62 -3.89
N ASP A 42 14.21 11.64 -3.05
CA ASP A 42 15.27 11.78 -2.05
C ASP A 42 15.05 10.79 -0.91
N LYS A 43 15.90 9.75 -0.85
CA LYS A 43 15.84 8.74 0.20
C LYS A 43 16.17 9.31 1.58
N SER A 44 16.83 10.47 1.67
CA SER A 44 17.14 11.13 2.94
C SER A 44 15.92 11.83 3.55
N ASP A 45 14.96 12.27 2.70
CA ASP A 45 13.72 12.92 3.13
C ASP A 45 12.71 11.91 3.71
N PRO A 46 12.38 11.99 5.01
CA PRO A 46 11.40 11.10 5.64
C PRO A 46 10.00 11.17 5.03
N ILE A 47 9.56 12.35 4.59
CA ILE A 47 8.22 12.56 4.03
C ILE A 47 8.14 11.86 2.68
N GLN A 48 9.16 12.04 1.82
CA GLN A 48 9.21 11.35 0.52
C GLN A 48 9.29 9.83 0.70
N ARG A 49 10.07 9.32 1.66
CA ARG A 49 10.09 7.87 1.98
C ARG A 49 8.72 7.32 2.33
N VAL A 50 7.94 8.03 3.14
CA VAL A 50 6.59 7.60 3.53
C VAL A 50 5.65 7.61 2.32
N LYS A 51 5.64 8.69 1.54
CA LYS A 51 4.81 8.79 0.33
C LYS A 51 5.14 7.68 -0.69
N TRP A 52 6.43 7.48 -0.95
CA TRP A 52 6.91 6.41 -1.83
C TRP A 52 6.47 5.03 -1.33
N SER A 53 6.58 4.79 -0.02
CA SER A 53 6.17 3.52 0.60
C SER A 53 4.66 3.28 0.45
N LEU A 54 3.83 4.31 0.58
CA LEU A 54 2.38 4.19 0.36
C LEU A 54 2.03 3.90 -1.11
N CYS A 55 2.70 4.54 -2.07
CA CYS A 55 2.57 4.20 -3.49
C CYS A 55 2.94 2.74 -3.76
N LEU A 56 4.03 2.25 -3.17
CA LEU A 56 4.44 0.86 -3.28
C LEU A 56 3.39 -0.10 -2.71
N GLU A 57 2.82 0.19 -1.55
CA GLU A 57 1.78 -0.66 -0.96
C GLU A 57 0.52 -0.72 -1.84
N ILE A 58 0.12 0.39 -2.45
CA ILE A 58 -0.99 0.44 -3.41
C ILE A 58 -0.68 -0.41 -4.65
N LEU A 59 0.55 -0.35 -5.18
CA LEU A 59 0.99 -1.16 -6.31
C LEU A 59 1.00 -2.66 -5.97
N ILE A 60 1.46 -3.03 -4.77
CA ILE A 60 1.44 -4.41 -4.30
C ILE A 60 0.00 -4.90 -4.15
N ALA A 61 -0.89 -4.10 -3.56
CA ALA A 61 -2.31 -4.43 -3.43
C ALA A 61 -2.93 -4.72 -4.80
N LYS A 62 -2.70 -3.84 -5.79
CA LYS A 62 -3.12 -4.06 -7.19
C LYS A 62 -2.67 -5.43 -7.71
N ARG A 63 -1.40 -5.78 -7.54
CA ARG A 63 -0.80 -7.02 -8.05
C ARG A 63 -1.30 -8.27 -7.32
N LEU A 64 -1.47 -8.21 -6.00
CA LEU A 64 -2.01 -9.31 -5.19
C LEU A 64 -3.47 -9.62 -5.53
N LEU A 65 -4.26 -8.57 -5.77
CA LEU A 65 -5.67 -8.66 -6.13
C LEU A 65 -5.91 -8.89 -7.63
N GLY A 66 -4.88 -8.79 -8.48
CA GLY A 66 -5.01 -8.94 -9.93
C GLY A 66 -5.80 -7.83 -10.61
N LEU A 67 -5.81 -6.63 -10.03
CA LEU A 67 -6.66 -5.52 -10.47
C LEU A 67 -6.09 -4.78 -11.68
N SER A 68 -6.97 -4.37 -12.58
CA SER A 68 -6.68 -3.38 -13.62
C SER A 68 -6.53 -1.97 -13.03
N SER A 69 -5.92 -1.05 -13.78
CA SER A 69 -5.83 0.35 -13.36
C SER A 69 -7.20 1.03 -13.21
N LYS A 70 -8.22 0.54 -13.93
CA LYS A 70 -9.60 1.03 -13.81
C LYS A 70 -10.22 0.61 -12.48
N GLU A 71 -10.09 -0.66 -12.12
CA GLU A 71 -10.63 -1.17 -10.84
C GLU A 71 -9.92 -0.52 -9.65
N VAL A 72 -8.61 -0.26 -9.76
CA VAL A 72 -7.91 0.49 -8.71
C VAL A 72 -8.48 1.89 -8.55
N ALA A 73 -8.72 2.61 -9.66
CA ALA A 73 -9.31 3.95 -9.64
C ALA A 73 -10.68 3.97 -8.94
N GLU A 74 -11.51 2.96 -9.22
CA GLU A 74 -12.81 2.77 -8.57
C GLU A 74 -12.67 2.48 -7.06
N ILE A 75 -11.72 1.63 -6.67
CA ILE A 75 -11.49 1.28 -5.26
C ILE A 75 -11.03 2.50 -4.46
N ILE A 76 -10.05 3.25 -4.97
CA ILE A 76 -9.46 4.39 -4.25
C ILE A 76 -10.23 5.69 -4.46
N ASN A 77 -11.34 5.64 -5.22
CA ASN A 77 -12.20 6.77 -5.57
C ASN A 77 -11.42 7.96 -6.14
N LEU A 78 -10.63 7.69 -7.19
CA LEU A 78 -9.87 8.67 -7.96
C LEU A 78 -10.17 8.55 -9.45
N ASP A 79 -9.95 9.62 -10.20
CA ASP A 79 -9.96 9.54 -11.66
C ASP A 79 -8.72 8.78 -12.18
N LYS A 80 -8.77 8.42 -13.47
CA LYS A 80 -7.71 7.65 -14.14
C LYS A 80 -6.36 8.37 -14.14
N SER A 81 -6.37 9.71 -14.25
CA SER A 81 -5.14 10.50 -14.28
C SER A 81 -4.46 10.45 -12.90
N ARG A 82 -5.19 10.77 -11.83
CA ARG A 82 -4.67 10.71 -10.46
C ARG A 82 -4.25 9.30 -10.04
N THR A 83 -4.99 8.29 -10.47
CA THR A 83 -4.60 6.89 -10.25
C THR A 83 -3.30 6.55 -10.96
N SER A 84 -3.14 7.00 -12.22
CA SER A 84 -1.89 6.82 -12.97
C SER A 84 -0.71 7.51 -12.29
N GLU A 85 -0.90 8.72 -11.77
CA GLU A 85 0.14 9.42 -10.99
C GLU A 85 0.65 8.58 -9.82
N ILE A 86 -0.25 8.02 -9.00
CA ILE A 86 0.11 7.15 -7.88
C ILE A 86 0.85 5.90 -8.36
N MET A 87 0.37 5.24 -9.41
CA MET A 87 0.99 4.03 -9.98
C MET A 87 2.39 4.28 -10.55
N HIS A 88 2.65 5.51 -10.99
CA HIS A 88 3.94 5.94 -11.51
C HIS A 88 4.76 6.74 -10.49
N TYR A 89 4.41 6.67 -9.20
CA TYR A 89 5.10 7.31 -8.09
C TYR A 89 5.26 8.83 -8.24
N LYS A 90 4.31 9.49 -8.91
CA LYS A 90 4.21 10.95 -8.98
C LYS A 90 3.48 11.50 -7.74
N PHE A 91 4.06 11.28 -6.57
CA PHE A 91 3.41 11.55 -5.28
C PHE A 91 3.61 12.98 -4.75
N ASP A 92 4.34 13.84 -5.45
CA ASP A 92 4.59 15.23 -5.04
C ASP A 92 3.28 15.99 -4.78
N GLN A 93 2.26 15.69 -5.60
CA GLN A 93 0.93 16.31 -5.58
C GLN A 93 0.01 15.76 -4.49
N PHE A 94 0.43 14.71 -3.77
CA PHE A 94 -0.40 14.01 -2.79
C PHE A 94 0.14 14.22 -1.38
N THR A 95 -0.76 14.46 -0.43
CA THR A 95 -0.43 14.43 1.00
C THR A 95 -0.28 12.98 1.48
N ILE A 96 0.41 12.78 2.61
CA ILE A 96 0.49 11.46 3.25
C ILE A 96 -0.90 10.95 3.59
N ASP A 97 -1.77 11.79 4.15
CA ASP A 97 -3.18 11.47 4.43
C ASP A 97 -3.90 10.96 3.17
N ARG A 98 -3.76 11.65 2.03
CA ARG A 98 -4.45 11.25 0.81
C ARG A 98 -3.99 9.88 0.31
N LEU A 99 -2.68 9.62 0.34
CA LEU A 99 -2.12 8.32 -0.05
C LEU A 99 -2.50 7.21 0.94
N LEU A 100 -2.53 7.53 2.23
CA LEU A 100 -2.97 6.60 3.27
C LEU A 100 -4.43 6.22 3.07
N ASN A 101 -5.31 7.19 2.85
CA ASN A 101 -6.72 6.96 2.53
C ASN A 101 -6.90 6.09 1.28
N CYS A 102 -6.10 6.32 0.24
CA CYS A 102 -6.09 5.45 -0.95
C CYS A 102 -5.67 4.02 -0.61
N PHE A 103 -4.68 3.82 0.26
CA PHE A 103 -4.27 2.47 0.67
C PHE A 103 -5.32 1.80 1.57
N LEU A 104 -5.92 2.53 2.50
CA LEU A 104 -6.97 2.03 3.39
C LEU A 104 -8.23 1.60 2.63
N ALA A 105 -8.49 2.15 1.45
CA ALA A 105 -9.61 1.74 0.59
C ALA A 105 -9.55 0.28 0.13
N PHE A 106 -8.38 -0.38 0.25
CA PHE A 106 -8.22 -1.80 -0.04
C PHE A 106 -8.61 -2.72 1.14
N LYS A 107 -8.95 -2.16 2.31
CA LYS A 107 -9.32 -2.95 3.49
C LYS A 107 -10.47 -3.91 3.21
N GLY A 108 -10.36 -5.15 3.69
CA GLY A 108 -11.34 -6.23 3.54
C GLY A 108 -11.27 -6.96 2.21
N ARG A 109 -10.36 -6.59 1.29
CA ARG A 109 -10.25 -7.20 -0.05
C ARG A 109 -9.21 -8.31 -0.12
N ASN A 110 -8.18 -8.27 0.74
CA ASN A 110 -7.11 -9.25 0.74
C ASN A 110 -6.47 -9.36 2.13
N ALA A 111 -6.33 -10.60 2.61
CA ALA A 111 -5.79 -10.92 3.93
C ALA A 111 -4.38 -10.34 4.21
N GLU A 112 -3.48 -10.35 3.22
CA GLU A 112 -2.13 -9.80 3.39
C GLU A 112 -2.15 -8.27 3.32
N VAL A 113 -3.02 -7.67 2.50
CA VAL A 113 -3.22 -6.20 2.49
C VAL A 113 -3.79 -5.72 3.82
N ASP A 114 -4.76 -6.44 4.38
CA ASP A 114 -5.37 -6.12 5.67
C ASP A 114 -4.33 -6.18 6.79
N ARG A 115 -3.50 -7.22 6.82
CA ARG A 115 -2.38 -7.32 7.77
C ARG A 115 -1.42 -6.14 7.68
N ARG A 116 -1.12 -5.66 6.46
CA ARG A 116 -0.28 -4.48 6.25
C ARG A 116 -0.95 -3.22 6.77
N ILE A 117 -2.24 -3.04 6.50
CA ILE A 117 -3.05 -1.93 7.01
C ILE A 117 -3.04 -1.94 8.54
N GLU A 118 -3.34 -3.08 9.17
CA GLU A 118 -3.33 -3.24 10.62
C GLU A 118 -1.97 -2.88 11.22
N LYS A 119 -0.87 -3.39 10.64
CA LYS A 119 0.49 -3.05 11.09
C LYS A 119 0.77 -1.55 11.01
N ILE A 120 0.30 -0.86 9.99
CA ILE A 120 0.44 0.60 9.88
C ILE A 120 -0.40 1.29 10.97
N LEU A 121 -1.66 0.90 11.16
CA LEU A 121 -2.56 1.49 12.16
C LEU A 121 -2.07 1.27 13.60
N THR A 122 -1.42 0.13 13.90
CA THR A 122 -0.84 -0.12 15.22
C THR A 122 0.28 0.86 15.58
N VAL A 123 0.97 1.44 14.59
CA VAL A 123 2.00 2.47 14.83
C VAL A 123 1.37 3.80 15.27
N PHE A 124 0.14 4.08 14.80
CA PHE A 124 -0.58 5.32 15.09
C PHE A 124 -1.49 5.23 16.31
N SER A 125 -1.71 4.02 16.86
CA SER A 125 -2.51 3.79 18.07
C SER A 125 -1.66 3.15 19.18
N PRO A 126 -0.59 3.80 19.69
CA PRO A 126 0.21 3.22 20.76
C PRO A 126 -0.53 3.09 22.10
N HIS A 127 -1.67 3.79 22.30
CA HIS A 127 -2.43 3.73 23.55
C HIS A 127 -3.95 3.86 23.33
N ILE A 128 -4.64 2.73 23.16
CA ILE A 128 -6.02 2.57 23.64
C ILE A 128 -6.09 1.23 24.38
N GLU A 129 -5.31 1.10 25.46
CA GLU A 129 -5.64 0.23 26.59
C GLU A 129 -5.18 0.94 27.87
N ALA A 130 -6.01 0.83 28.92
CA ALA A 130 -5.96 1.44 30.25
C ALA A 130 -6.58 2.85 30.40
N GLY A 131 -7.91 2.87 30.46
CA GLY A 131 -8.74 3.95 31.01
C GLY A 131 -10.14 3.43 31.31
#